data_AF-A0A924NBF2-F1
#
_entry.id   AF-A0A924NBF2-F1
#
_cell.length_a   1.000
_cell.length_b   1.000
_cell.length_c   1.000
_cell.angle_alpha   90.00
_cell.angle_beta   90.00
_cell.angle_gamma   90.00
#
_symmetry.space_group_name_H-M   'P 1'
#
loop_
_entity.id
_entity.type
_entity.pdbx_description
1 polymer ?
#
loop_
_entity_poly.entity_id
_entity_poly.type
_entity_poly.pdbx_seq_one_letter_code
_entity_poly.pdbx_strand_id
1 'polypeptide(L)'
;PPALPARPWFWLLLAIAPAPAAARRARNRTRRRTERRSATRRLQQARARAEPLTARALRRLYLEAVGDRVPRTIGSTRPADFTRALRLAGVTEQTAHSAGVLLEHLDNAAFSPSGTIGDDAVASADASVRAVYGEAVRPVTAMVFSRTVVGLMLLLSSAAALRAMPDGVAATFTQGVEAYDHAAFTTAERLFGRVAARVPRSVDAWANLGTASWSRGDSASAVRGWQRALRLDPLDDELRNRIDAVAPVLVRSPAYVPPVPVNVLALLALACWVGAWGLMAIPSRYRVRHTRAIAGGAMSVGVVALLGALEMADRLEPHSLAVLRSSRSLFVGPGSGVAIANATIGETGLLGVREGGWVRIALGAGRAGWVPVASVLPLDAPPGDP
;
A
#
# COMPACT_ATOMS: atom_id res chain seq x y z
N PRO A 1 12.09 11.44 10.06
CA PRO A 1 11.12 10.31 10.15
C PRO A 1 11.61 9.10 9.34
N PRO A 2 11.11 7.87 9.55
CA PRO A 2 11.44 6.72 8.70
C PRO A 2 10.86 6.88 7.30
N ALA A 3 11.54 6.30 6.31
CA ALA A 3 11.10 6.25 4.92
C ALA A 3 9.73 5.57 4.80
N LEU A 4 8.96 5.91 3.77
CA LEU A 4 7.60 5.39 3.58
C LEU A 4 7.52 3.85 3.52
N PRO A 5 8.42 3.14 2.81
CA PRO A 5 8.40 1.67 2.78
C PRO A 5 8.61 1.00 4.14
N ALA A 6 9.22 1.68 5.11
CA ALA A 6 9.41 1.17 6.46
C ALA A 6 8.14 1.30 7.33
N ARG A 7 7.07 1.95 6.84
CA ARG A 7 5.84 2.15 7.60
C ARG A 7 4.80 1.10 7.22
N PRO A 8 4.16 0.42 8.18
CA PRO A 8 3.23 -0.68 7.89
C PRO A 8 1.99 -0.23 7.09
N TRP A 9 1.53 1.00 7.29
CA TRP A 9 0.37 1.54 6.57
C TRP A 9 0.62 1.69 5.05
N PHE A 10 1.87 1.88 4.63
CA PHE A 10 2.23 1.98 3.21
C PHE A 10 1.87 0.69 2.46
N TRP A 11 2.26 -0.45 3.04
CA TRP A 11 1.95 -1.78 2.52
C TRP A 11 0.45 -2.10 2.58
N LEU A 12 -0.23 -1.65 3.63
CA LEU A 12 -1.67 -1.80 3.76
C LEU A 12 -2.44 -1.08 2.64
N LEU A 13 -2.01 0.13 2.25
CA LEU A 13 -2.62 0.85 1.12
C LEU A 13 -2.41 0.13 -0.21
N LEU A 14 -1.21 -0.41 -0.46
CA LEU A 14 -0.92 -1.22 -1.64
C LEU A 14 -1.80 -2.49 -1.69
N ALA A 15 -1.98 -3.14 -0.55
CA ALA A 15 -2.76 -4.38 -0.43
C ALA A 15 -4.28 -4.16 -0.62
N ILE A 16 -4.82 -3.02 -0.16
CA ILE A 16 -6.26 -2.71 -0.27
C ILE A 16 -6.64 -2.17 -1.65
N ALA A 17 -5.71 -1.56 -2.38
CA ALA A 17 -5.97 -0.94 -3.69
C ALA A 17 -6.76 -1.82 -4.69
N PRO A 18 -6.55 -3.15 -4.80
CA PRO A 18 -7.33 -4.01 -5.68
C PRO A 18 -8.80 -4.25 -5.27
N ALA A 19 -9.15 -4.01 -4.00
CA ALA A 19 -10.43 -4.42 -3.43
C ALA A 19 -11.66 -3.84 -4.15
N PRO A 20 -11.71 -2.54 -4.55
CA PRO A 20 -12.85 -1.99 -5.27
C PRO A 20 -13.08 -2.67 -6.64
N ALA A 21 -12.01 -2.94 -7.38
CA ALA A 21 -12.09 -3.62 -8.66
C ALA A 21 -12.55 -5.08 -8.50
N ALA A 22 -12.05 -5.78 -7.48
CA ALA A 22 -12.43 -7.15 -7.14
C ALA A 22 -13.92 -7.23 -6.70
N ALA A 23 -14.35 -6.37 -5.79
CA ALA A 23 -15.73 -6.29 -5.31
C ALA A 23 -16.71 -6.03 -6.46
N ARG A 24 -16.35 -5.13 -7.38
CA ARG A 24 -17.17 -4.87 -8.58
C ARG A 24 -17.23 -6.08 -9.51
N ARG A 25 -16.12 -6.78 -9.72
CA ARG A 25 -16.10 -8.00 -10.55
C ARG A 25 -16.97 -9.09 -9.94
N ALA A 26 -16.95 -9.24 -8.61
CA ALA A 26 -17.82 -10.16 -7.88
C ALA A 26 -19.31 -9.79 -8.02
N ARG A 27 -19.67 -8.50 -7.86
CA ARG A 27 -21.04 -7.99 -8.08
C ARG A 27 -21.54 -8.19 -9.50
N ASN A 28 -20.69 -7.97 -10.51
CA ASN A 28 -21.08 -8.17 -11.90
C ASN A 28 -21.21 -9.66 -12.27
N ARG A 29 -20.38 -10.53 -11.70
CA ARG A 29 -20.49 -11.99 -11.88
C ARG A 29 -21.77 -12.54 -11.26
N THR A 30 -22.08 -12.13 -10.04
CA THR A 30 -23.34 -12.49 -9.36
C THR A 30 -24.55 -11.98 -10.14
N ARG A 31 -24.55 -10.71 -10.56
CA ARG A 31 -25.62 -10.15 -11.41
C ARG A 31 -25.79 -10.88 -12.74
N ARG A 32 -24.71 -11.22 -13.45
CA ARG A 32 -24.81 -11.99 -14.71
C ARG A 32 -25.32 -13.42 -14.48
N ARG A 33 -24.98 -14.04 -13.35
CA ARG A 33 -25.44 -15.39 -12.99
C ARG A 33 -26.94 -15.39 -12.63
N THR A 34 -27.44 -14.38 -11.93
CA THR A 34 -28.88 -14.20 -11.71
C THR A 34 -29.62 -13.83 -13.01
N GLU A 35 -29.03 -12.97 -13.85
CA GLU A 35 -29.63 -12.61 -15.14
C GLU A 35 -29.77 -13.78 -16.13
N ARG A 36 -28.88 -14.79 -16.07
CA ARG A 36 -29.02 -16.05 -16.84
C ARG A 36 -30.02 -17.05 -16.23
N ARG A 37 -30.54 -16.81 -15.02
CA ARG A 37 -31.47 -17.72 -14.31
C ARG A 37 -32.86 -17.12 -14.03
N SER A 38 -33.03 -15.80 -14.14
CA SER A 38 -34.26 -15.09 -13.77
C SER A 38 -35.49 -15.71 -14.46
N ALA A 39 -36.36 -16.32 -13.67
CA ALA A 39 -37.65 -16.86 -14.10
C ALA A 39 -38.60 -15.72 -14.55
N THR A 40 -38.43 -14.54 -13.97
CA THR A 40 -39.07 -13.28 -14.40
C THR A 40 -38.81 -12.96 -15.87
N ARG A 41 -37.55 -13.02 -16.32
CA ARG A 41 -37.20 -12.78 -17.74
C ARG A 41 -37.77 -13.84 -18.66
N ARG A 42 -37.79 -15.11 -18.23
CA ARG A 42 -38.41 -16.21 -18.99
C ARG A 42 -39.92 -16.00 -19.14
N LEU A 43 -40.60 -15.54 -18.08
CA LEU A 43 -42.03 -15.19 -18.14
C LEU A 43 -42.32 -14.02 -19.09
N GLN A 44 -41.48 -12.98 -19.06
CA GLN A 44 -41.58 -11.85 -20.00
C GLN A 44 -41.35 -12.28 -21.45
N GLN A 45 -40.39 -13.16 -21.70
CA GLN A 45 -40.14 -13.70 -23.04
C GLN A 45 -41.29 -14.57 -23.54
N ALA A 46 -41.86 -15.43 -22.68
CA ALA A 46 -43.02 -16.24 -23.01
C ALA A 46 -44.23 -15.37 -23.38
N ARG A 47 -44.47 -14.28 -22.63
CA ARG A 47 -45.51 -13.28 -22.97
C ARG A 47 -45.24 -12.60 -24.31
N ALA A 48 -44.01 -12.11 -24.52
CA ALA A 48 -43.65 -11.39 -25.74
C ALA A 48 -43.73 -12.26 -27.00
N ARG A 49 -43.54 -13.58 -26.86
CA ARG A 49 -43.60 -14.56 -27.96
C ARG A 49 -44.95 -15.24 -28.11
N ALA A 50 -45.94 -14.92 -27.26
CA ALA A 50 -47.20 -15.65 -27.15
C ALA A 50 -46.98 -17.17 -27.09
N GLU A 51 -45.99 -17.60 -26.30
CA GLU A 51 -45.57 -19.00 -26.23
C GLU A 51 -46.67 -19.85 -25.57
N PRO A 52 -47.13 -20.95 -26.21
CA PRO A 52 -48.16 -21.81 -25.65
C PRO A 52 -47.59 -22.60 -24.48
N LEU A 53 -47.82 -22.10 -23.26
CA LEU A 53 -47.42 -22.76 -22.02
C LEU A 53 -48.53 -23.66 -21.49
N THR A 54 -48.19 -24.87 -21.04
CA THR A 54 -49.14 -25.70 -20.30
C THR A 54 -49.42 -25.09 -18.92
N ALA A 55 -50.60 -25.37 -18.35
CA ALA A 55 -50.97 -24.89 -17.00
C ALA A 55 -49.89 -25.18 -15.94
N ARG A 56 -49.30 -26.39 -15.98
CA ARG A 56 -48.21 -26.79 -15.08
C ARG A 56 -46.92 -26.00 -15.30
N ALA A 57 -46.56 -25.75 -16.56
CA ALA A 57 -45.37 -24.97 -16.89
C ALA A 57 -45.53 -23.50 -16.46
N LEU A 58 -46.69 -22.90 -16.69
CA LEU A 58 -46.99 -21.53 -16.28
C LEU A 58 -46.99 -21.37 -14.75
N ARG A 59 -47.66 -22.29 -14.04
CA ARG A 59 -47.65 -22.33 -12.57
C ARG A 59 -46.22 -22.39 -12.01
N ARG A 60 -45.40 -23.31 -12.52
CA ARG A 60 -44.00 -23.45 -12.09
C ARG A 60 -43.21 -22.18 -12.37
N LEU A 61 -43.37 -21.61 -13.56
CA LEU A 61 -42.66 -20.40 -13.98
C LEU A 61 -43.08 -19.19 -13.13
N TYR A 62 -44.36 -19.07 -12.78
CA TYR A 62 -44.89 -18.03 -11.89
C TYR A 62 -44.30 -18.13 -10.47
N LEU A 63 -44.31 -19.33 -9.87
CA LEU A 63 -43.72 -19.55 -8.54
C LEU A 63 -42.21 -19.29 -8.52
N GLU A 64 -41.48 -19.74 -9.55
CA GLU A 64 -40.05 -19.42 -9.70
C GLU A 64 -39.83 -17.91 -9.86
N ALA A 65 -40.67 -17.21 -10.63
CA ALA A 65 -40.56 -15.77 -10.87
C ALA A 65 -40.84 -14.93 -9.63
N VAL A 66 -41.84 -15.30 -8.81
CA VAL A 66 -42.09 -14.64 -7.53
C VAL A 66 -41.00 -14.98 -6.51
N GLY A 67 -40.53 -16.23 -6.48
CA GLY A 67 -39.47 -16.70 -5.59
C GLY A 67 -38.12 -16.01 -5.81
N ASP A 68 -37.82 -15.58 -7.05
CA ASP A 68 -36.64 -14.77 -7.37
C ASP A 68 -36.58 -13.44 -6.58
N ARG A 69 -37.75 -12.89 -6.21
CA ARG A 69 -37.87 -11.63 -5.46
C ARG A 69 -38.14 -11.85 -3.99
N VAL A 70 -38.97 -12.84 -3.66
CA VAL A 70 -39.39 -13.17 -2.29
C VAL A 70 -39.06 -14.63 -2.02
N PRO A 71 -37.83 -14.98 -1.61
CA PRO A 71 -37.42 -16.38 -1.44
C PRO A 71 -38.29 -17.17 -0.45
N ARG A 72 -38.98 -16.49 0.47
CA ARG A 72 -39.88 -17.11 1.45
C ARG A 72 -41.15 -17.73 0.84
N THR A 73 -41.49 -17.42 -0.41
CA THR A 73 -42.61 -18.07 -1.11
C THR A 73 -42.23 -19.44 -1.66
N ILE A 74 -40.94 -19.77 -1.76
CA ILE A 74 -40.46 -21.05 -2.26
C ILE A 74 -40.86 -22.15 -1.26
N GLY A 75 -41.63 -23.13 -1.71
CA GLY A 75 -42.13 -24.23 -0.87
C GLY A 75 -43.46 -23.95 -0.17
N SER A 76 -44.10 -22.80 -0.41
CA SER A 76 -45.48 -22.56 0.03
C SER A 76 -46.44 -23.45 -0.75
N THR A 77 -47.04 -24.43 -0.07
CA THR A 77 -47.99 -25.39 -0.67
C THR A 77 -49.44 -24.90 -0.64
N ARG A 78 -49.76 -23.91 0.21
CA ARG A 78 -51.10 -23.30 0.31
C ARG A 78 -51.08 -21.84 -0.15
N PRO A 79 -52.12 -21.35 -0.85
CA PRO A 79 -52.23 -19.93 -1.24
C PRO A 79 -52.18 -18.96 -0.04
N ALA A 80 -52.70 -19.37 1.12
CA ALA A 80 -52.64 -18.57 2.35
C ALA A 80 -51.20 -18.36 2.87
N ASP A 81 -50.36 -19.38 2.78
CA ASP A 81 -48.95 -19.29 3.20
C ASP A 81 -48.14 -18.43 2.22
N PHE A 82 -48.44 -18.55 0.93
CA PHE A 82 -47.87 -17.73 -0.13
C PHE A 82 -48.18 -16.23 0.06
N THR A 83 -49.45 -15.89 0.29
CA THR A 83 -49.87 -14.49 0.54
C THR A 83 -49.28 -13.94 1.84
N ARG A 84 -49.16 -14.76 2.89
CA ARG A 84 -48.49 -14.38 4.14
C ARG A 84 -46.99 -14.09 3.90
N ALA A 85 -46.31 -14.94 3.13
CA ALA A 85 -44.89 -14.75 2.81
C ALA A 85 -44.63 -13.46 2.01
N LEU A 86 -45.53 -13.10 1.09
CA LEU A 86 -45.47 -11.82 0.35
C LEU A 86 -45.64 -10.61 1.27
N ARG A 87 -46.62 -10.65 2.17
CA ARG A 87 -46.84 -9.56 3.15
C ARG A 87 -45.64 -9.37 4.07
N LEU A 88 -45.02 -10.47 4.54
CA LEU A 88 -43.80 -10.41 5.35
C LEU A 88 -42.58 -9.85 4.59
N ALA A 89 -42.64 -9.75 3.25
CA ALA A 89 -41.63 -9.15 2.41
C ALA A 89 -41.94 -7.68 2.02
N GLY A 90 -42.98 -7.09 2.62
CA GLY A 90 -43.36 -5.68 2.42
C GLY A 90 -44.24 -5.44 1.19
N VAL A 91 -44.83 -6.48 0.60
CA VAL A 91 -45.85 -6.34 -0.46
C VAL A 91 -47.18 -5.91 0.17
N THR A 92 -47.92 -5.01 -0.47
CA THR A 92 -49.23 -4.53 0.01
C THR A 92 -50.24 -5.67 0.11
N GLU A 93 -51.24 -5.50 0.95
CA GLU A 93 -52.30 -6.52 1.15
C GLU A 93 -53.04 -6.83 -0.15
N GLN A 94 -53.36 -5.82 -0.95
CA GLN A 94 -54.06 -5.97 -2.23
C GLN A 94 -53.24 -6.75 -3.27
N THR A 95 -51.95 -6.42 -3.40
CA THR A 95 -51.05 -7.11 -4.33
C THR A 95 -50.73 -8.54 -3.86
N ALA A 96 -50.60 -8.76 -2.56
CA ALA A 96 -50.42 -10.09 -2.00
C ALA A 96 -51.67 -10.96 -2.20
N HIS A 97 -52.87 -10.43 -1.95
CA HIS A 97 -54.12 -11.15 -2.12
C HIS A 97 -54.36 -11.52 -3.58
N SER A 98 -54.22 -10.58 -4.52
CA SER A 98 -54.36 -10.83 -5.96
C SER A 98 -53.36 -11.87 -6.48
N ALA A 99 -52.11 -11.84 -5.99
CA ALA A 99 -51.11 -12.87 -6.32
C ALA A 99 -51.51 -14.27 -5.79
N GLY A 100 -52.14 -14.33 -4.63
CA GLY A 100 -52.69 -15.57 -4.06
C GLY A 100 -53.85 -16.15 -4.88
N VAL A 101 -54.81 -15.31 -5.27
CA VAL A 101 -55.95 -15.72 -6.11
C VAL A 101 -55.48 -16.23 -7.46
N LEU A 102 -54.50 -15.55 -8.07
CA LEU A 102 -53.92 -16.00 -9.34
C LEU A 102 -53.21 -17.36 -9.19
N LEU A 103 -52.48 -17.56 -8.09
CA LEU A 103 -51.85 -18.85 -7.80
C LEU A 103 -52.90 -19.96 -7.66
N GLU A 104 -54.01 -19.70 -6.98
CA GLU A 104 -55.11 -20.65 -6.82
C GLU A 104 -55.76 -21.02 -8.17
N HIS A 105 -56.00 -20.04 -9.04
CA HIS A 105 -56.47 -20.29 -10.41
C HIS A 105 -55.49 -21.15 -11.22
N LEU A 106 -54.18 -20.88 -11.11
CA LEU A 106 -53.14 -21.67 -11.78
C LEU A 106 -53.01 -23.07 -11.19
N ASP A 107 -53.20 -23.25 -9.88
CA ASP A 107 -53.24 -24.55 -9.21
C ASP A 107 -54.42 -25.37 -9.76
N ASN A 108 -55.63 -24.81 -9.76
CA ASN A 108 -56.82 -25.48 -10.29
C ASN A 108 -56.66 -25.88 -11.75
N ALA A 109 -56.12 -25.01 -12.60
CA ALA A 109 -55.86 -25.32 -14.00
C ALA A 109 -54.76 -26.39 -14.19
N ALA A 110 -53.72 -26.39 -13.34
CA ALA A 110 -52.60 -27.33 -13.44
C ALA A 110 -52.94 -28.76 -13.00
N PHE A 111 -53.97 -28.92 -12.14
CA PHE A 111 -54.42 -30.19 -11.60
C PHE A 111 -55.80 -30.65 -12.14
N SER A 112 -56.49 -29.82 -12.93
CA SER A 112 -57.73 -30.22 -13.65
C SER A 112 -57.45 -31.25 -14.76
N PRO A 113 -58.37 -32.19 -15.04
CA PRO A 113 -58.27 -33.12 -16.18
C PRO A 113 -58.18 -32.42 -17.54
N SER A 114 -58.76 -31.23 -17.69
CA SER A 114 -58.74 -30.47 -18.95
C SER A 114 -57.43 -29.71 -19.18
N GLY A 115 -56.71 -29.32 -18.11
CA GLY A 115 -55.44 -28.60 -18.19
C GLY A 115 -55.48 -27.24 -18.91
N THR A 116 -56.67 -26.72 -19.21
CA THR A 116 -56.89 -25.51 -20.02
C THR A 116 -56.63 -24.25 -19.21
N ILE A 117 -55.82 -23.34 -19.76
CA ILE A 117 -55.63 -21.99 -19.25
C ILE A 117 -56.28 -20.98 -20.22
N GLY A 118 -56.77 -19.87 -19.70
CA GLY A 118 -57.26 -18.78 -20.54
C GLY A 118 -56.12 -18.09 -21.31
N ASP A 119 -56.42 -17.51 -22.45
CA ASP A 119 -55.43 -16.87 -23.34
C ASP A 119 -54.64 -15.75 -22.65
N ASP A 120 -55.24 -15.09 -21.67
CA ASP A 120 -54.61 -14.00 -20.88
C ASP A 120 -53.82 -14.47 -19.66
N ALA A 121 -53.70 -15.79 -19.42
CA ALA A 121 -53.07 -16.32 -18.20
C ALA A 121 -51.60 -15.91 -18.08
N VAL A 122 -50.85 -15.92 -19.19
CA VAL A 122 -49.43 -15.51 -19.21
C VAL A 122 -49.28 -14.01 -18.96
N ALA A 123 -50.18 -13.19 -19.53
CA ALA A 123 -50.19 -11.75 -19.32
C ALA A 123 -50.54 -11.38 -17.87
N SER A 124 -51.51 -12.08 -17.28
CA SER A 124 -51.93 -11.94 -15.88
C SER A 124 -50.82 -12.33 -14.91
N ALA A 125 -50.12 -13.44 -15.18
CA ALA A 125 -48.94 -13.88 -14.42
C ALA A 125 -47.81 -12.84 -14.46
N ASP A 126 -47.48 -12.30 -15.64
CA ASP A 126 -46.46 -11.25 -15.77
C ASP A 126 -46.86 -9.96 -15.03
N ALA A 127 -48.12 -9.53 -15.12
CA ALA A 127 -48.61 -8.35 -14.43
C ALA A 127 -48.54 -8.50 -12.90
N SER A 128 -48.97 -9.65 -12.38
CA SER A 128 -48.88 -9.97 -10.94
C SER A 128 -47.43 -9.97 -10.45
N VAL A 129 -46.50 -10.60 -11.20
CA VAL A 129 -45.07 -10.60 -10.86
C VAL A 129 -44.51 -9.17 -10.86
N ARG A 130 -44.87 -8.33 -11.84
CA ARG A 130 -44.43 -6.93 -11.88
C ARG A 130 -44.91 -6.11 -10.68
N ALA A 131 -46.16 -6.29 -10.26
CA ALA A 131 -46.71 -5.64 -9.08
C ALA A 131 -45.95 -6.05 -7.81
N VAL A 132 -45.73 -7.35 -7.59
CA VAL A 132 -44.94 -7.87 -6.46
C VAL A 132 -43.51 -7.33 -6.48
N TYR A 133 -42.88 -7.23 -7.65
CA TYR A 133 -41.53 -6.70 -7.79
C TYR A 133 -41.40 -5.22 -7.44
N GLY A 134 -42.42 -4.43 -7.76
CA GLY A 134 -42.51 -3.00 -7.47
C GLY A 134 -42.63 -2.70 -5.98
N GLU A 135 -43.29 -3.58 -5.23
CA GLU A 135 -43.58 -3.35 -3.81
C GLU A 135 -42.61 -4.05 -2.85
N ALA A 136 -42.04 -5.21 -3.22
CA ALA A 136 -41.18 -5.97 -2.32
C ALA A 136 -39.89 -5.21 -1.93
N VAL A 137 -39.68 -5.01 -0.63
CA VAL A 137 -38.52 -4.28 -0.08
C VAL A 137 -37.25 -5.13 -0.21
N ARG A 138 -36.14 -4.55 -0.72
CA ARG A 138 -34.84 -5.24 -0.78
C ARG A 138 -34.26 -5.37 0.64
N PRO A 139 -33.76 -6.54 1.07
CA PRO A 139 -32.78 -6.56 2.15
C PRO A 139 -31.52 -5.87 1.60
N VAL A 140 -31.28 -4.65 2.06
CA VAL A 140 -30.07 -3.89 1.72
C VAL A 140 -28.92 -4.49 2.53
N THR A 141 -28.35 -5.60 2.08
CA THR A 141 -26.97 -5.98 2.44
C THR A 141 -26.00 -5.21 1.57
N ALA A 142 -26.07 -3.88 1.63
CA ALA A 142 -24.99 -3.03 1.17
C ALA A 142 -24.01 -2.94 2.34
N MET A 143 -22.98 -3.78 2.31
CA MET A 143 -21.78 -3.55 3.11
C MET A 143 -21.21 -2.20 2.69
N VAL A 144 -21.58 -1.16 3.43
CA VAL A 144 -21.08 0.19 3.30
C VAL A 144 -19.64 0.14 3.80
N PHE A 145 -18.67 0.18 2.90
CA PHE A 145 -17.30 0.58 3.26
C PHE A 145 -17.42 2.04 3.71
N SER A 146 -17.63 2.23 5.00
CA SER A 146 -17.94 3.52 5.58
C SER A 146 -16.74 4.44 5.46
N ARG A 147 -17.01 5.71 5.12
CA ARG A 147 -16.06 6.84 5.14
C ARG A 147 -15.33 6.95 6.48
N THR A 148 -15.89 6.35 7.54
CA THR A 148 -15.29 6.24 8.87
C THR A 148 -14.04 5.36 8.92
N VAL A 149 -13.92 4.29 8.10
CA VAL A 149 -12.71 3.43 8.10
C VAL A 149 -11.54 4.15 7.43
N VAL A 150 -11.81 4.85 6.33
CA VAL A 150 -10.79 5.68 5.64
C VAL A 150 -10.42 6.89 6.51
N GLY A 151 -11.38 7.53 7.18
CA GLY A 151 -11.14 8.62 8.12
C GLY A 151 -10.36 8.18 9.37
N LEU A 152 -10.64 7.00 9.92
CA LEU A 152 -9.92 6.45 11.08
C LEU A 152 -8.49 6.05 10.70
N MET A 153 -8.26 5.52 9.50
CA MET A 153 -6.89 5.27 9.01
C MET A 153 -6.10 6.56 8.77
N LEU A 154 -6.75 7.62 8.29
CA LEU A 154 -6.12 8.95 8.14
C LEU A 154 -5.80 9.57 9.52
N LEU A 155 -6.69 9.46 10.51
CA LEU A 155 -6.48 9.90 11.89
C LEU A 155 -5.39 9.10 12.63
N LEU A 156 -5.34 7.77 12.44
CA LEU A 156 -4.26 6.94 12.99
C LEU A 156 -2.90 7.23 12.33
N SER A 157 -2.90 7.69 11.07
CA SER A 157 -1.69 8.11 10.38
C SER A 157 -1.21 9.52 10.79
N SER A 158 -2.10 10.41 11.25
CA SER A 158 -1.72 11.72 11.79
C SER A 158 -1.28 11.66 13.26
N ALA A 159 -1.82 10.74 14.05
CA ALA A 159 -1.40 10.52 15.44
C ALA A 159 0.06 10.06 15.59
N ALA A 160 0.67 9.52 14.52
CA ALA A 160 2.08 9.15 14.50
C ALA A 160 3.05 10.35 14.26
N ALA A 161 2.52 11.57 14.04
CA ALA A 161 3.31 12.76 13.69
C ALA A 161 3.63 13.69 14.88
N LEU A 162 3.01 13.50 16.05
CA LEU A 162 3.36 14.24 17.27
C LEU A 162 4.32 13.40 18.13
N ARG A 163 5.54 13.17 17.63
CA ARG A 163 6.65 12.80 18.51
C ARG A 163 7.21 14.09 19.08
N ALA A 164 6.85 14.40 20.33
CA ALA A 164 7.58 15.37 21.13
C ALA A 164 9.09 15.04 21.05
N MET A 165 9.92 16.04 20.76
CA MET A 165 11.37 15.90 20.91
C MET A 165 11.65 15.40 22.33
N PRO A 166 12.55 14.43 22.54
CA PRO A 166 12.92 14.02 23.88
C PRO A 166 13.38 15.23 24.69
N ASP A 167 12.93 15.35 25.94
CA ASP A 167 13.21 16.50 26.79
C ASP A 167 14.72 16.79 26.86
N GLY A 168 15.08 18.08 26.76
CA GLY A 168 16.46 18.56 26.82
C GLY A 168 17.31 18.41 25.54
N VAL A 169 16.81 17.75 24.49
CA VAL A 169 17.55 17.61 23.22
C VAL A 169 17.76 18.96 22.53
N ALA A 170 16.72 19.79 22.45
CA ALA A 170 16.81 21.11 21.83
C ALA A 170 17.82 22.01 22.56
N ALA A 171 17.79 22.01 23.89
CA ALA A 171 18.75 22.76 24.70
C ALA A 171 20.20 22.29 24.49
N THR A 172 20.42 20.97 24.42
CA THR A 172 21.75 20.40 24.14
C THR A 172 22.26 20.79 22.75
N PHE A 173 21.36 20.84 21.76
CA PHE A 173 21.70 21.29 20.40
C PHE A 173 22.09 22.77 20.38
N THR A 174 21.33 23.65 21.05
CA THR A 174 21.66 25.08 21.17
C THR A 174 23.01 25.30 21.85
N GLN A 175 23.32 24.57 22.93
CA GLN A 175 24.64 24.61 23.56
C GLN A 175 25.76 24.17 22.59
N GLY A 176 25.48 23.19 21.73
CA GLY A 176 26.42 22.76 20.70
C GLY A 176 26.71 23.86 19.67
N VAL A 177 25.69 24.59 19.24
CA VAL A 177 25.82 25.75 18.35
C VAL A 177 26.63 26.86 19.02
N GLU A 178 26.29 27.23 20.26
CA GLU A 178 27.02 28.24 21.03
C GLU A 178 28.50 27.87 21.22
N ALA A 179 28.78 26.61 21.56
CA ALA A 179 30.14 26.10 21.65
C ALA A 179 30.88 26.17 20.31
N TYR A 180 30.20 25.91 19.18
CA TYR A 180 30.79 26.03 17.85
C TYR A 180 31.11 27.49 17.49
N ASP A 181 30.19 28.41 17.77
CA ASP A 181 30.36 29.85 17.52
C ASP A 181 31.52 30.45 18.34
N HIS A 182 31.76 29.92 19.54
CA HIS A 182 32.92 30.25 20.37
C HIS A 182 34.20 29.46 20.01
N ALA A 183 34.24 28.79 18.85
CA ALA A 183 35.34 27.95 18.39
C ALA A 183 35.74 26.81 19.35
N ALA A 184 34.89 26.45 20.30
CA ALA A 184 35.06 25.32 21.21
C ALA A 184 34.66 24.00 20.52
N PHE A 185 35.32 23.68 19.40
CA PHE A 185 34.92 22.61 18.48
C PHE A 185 34.85 21.21 19.12
N THR A 186 35.75 20.90 20.06
CA THR A 186 35.72 19.63 20.81
C THR A 186 34.47 19.51 21.70
N THR A 187 34.01 20.62 22.27
CA THR A 187 32.78 20.67 23.07
C THR A 187 31.56 20.59 22.17
N ALA A 188 31.55 21.34 21.07
CA ALA A 188 30.49 21.33 20.08
C ALA A 188 30.27 19.92 19.50
N GLU A 189 31.34 19.24 19.10
CA GLU A 189 31.28 17.86 18.62
C GLU A 189 30.62 16.92 19.63
N ARG A 190 31.04 16.98 20.90
CA ARG A 190 30.47 16.14 21.96
C ARG A 190 28.97 16.40 22.14
N LEU A 191 28.56 17.67 22.13
CA LEU A 191 27.17 18.07 22.29
C LEU A 191 26.31 17.62 21.11
N PHE A 192 26.77 17.82 19.87
CA PHE A 192 26.09 17.31 18.68
C PHE A 192 26.07 15.78 18.64
N GLY A 193 27.13 15.11 19.12
CA GLY A 193 27.19 13.66 19.30
C GLY A 193 26.09 13.16 20.23
N ARG A 194 25.90 13.80 21.39
CA ARG A 194 24.80 13.47 22.31
C ARG A 194 23.42 13.64 21.68
N VAL A 195 23.22 14.70 20.90
CA VAL A 195 21.97 14.91 20.16
C VAL A 195 21.77 13.81 19.13
N ALA A 196 22.80 13.47 18.34
CA ALA A 196 22.76 12.41 17.34
C ALA A 196 22.53 11.01 17.97
N ALA A 197 23.05 10.75 19.17
CA ALA A 197 22.80 9.51 19.91
C ALA A 197 21.34 9.41 20.38
N ARG A 198 20.74 10.52 20.87
CA ARG A 198 19.34 10.56 21.32
C ARG A 198 18.34 10.64 20.18
N VAL A 199 18.73 11.27 19.06
CA VAL A 199 17.92 11.42 17.85
C VAL A 199 18.73 10.95 16.64
N PRO A 200 18.86 9.62 16.42
CA PRO A 200 19.71 9.04 15.38
C PRO A 200 19.34 9.42 13.94
N ARG A 201 18.15 10.01 13.74
CA ARG A 201 17.64 10.46 12.44
C ARG A 201 17.57 11.99 12.30
N SER A 202 18.26 12.75 13.16
CA SER A 202 18.40 14.20 13.02
C SER A 202 19.49 14.52 11.99
N VAL A 203 19.09 15.09 10.85
CA VAL A 203 20.03 15.54 9.79
C VAL A 203 20.98 16.58 10.37
N ASP A 204 20.43 17.61 11.03
CA ASP A 204 21.18 18.74 11.59
C ASP A 204 22.22 18.29 12.62
N ALA A 205 21.88 17.34 13.50
CA ALA A 205 22.81 16.85 14.51
C ALA A 205 24.02 16.15 13.89
N TRP A 206 23.79 15.31 12.88
CA TRP A 206 24.86 14.61 12.18
C TRP A 206 25.69 15.56 11.30
N ALA A 207 25.05 16.52 10.63
CA ALA A 207 25.72 17.53 9.82
C ALA A 207 26.62 18.42 10.67
N ASN A 208 26.10 18.94 11.79
CA ASN A 208 26.84 19.78 12.72
C ASN A 208 27.93 19.01 13.49
N LEU A 209 27.70 17.73 13.82
CA LEU A 209 28.75 16.86 14.33
C LEU A 209 29.91 16.74 13.33
N GLY A 210 29.60 16.55 12.05
CA GLY A 210 30.60 16.48 10.99
C GLY A 210 31.36 17.81 10.84
N THR A 211 30.64 18.93 10.86
CA THR A 211 31.23 20.27 10.75
C THR A 211 32.11 20.63 11.96
N ALA A 212 31.68 20.33 13.19
CA ALA A 212 32.50 20.50 14.38
C ALA A 212 33.77 19.63 14.36
N SER A 213 33.64 18.38 13.89
CA SER A 213 34.79 17.48 13.72
C SER A 213 35.79 18.02 12.69
N TRP A 214 35.30 18.56 11.57
CA TRP A 214 36.14 19.18 10.55
C TRP A 214 36.90 20.38 11.08
N SER A 215 36.22 21.30 11.79
CA SER A 215 36.84 22.50 12.37
C SER A 215 37.88 22.18 13.45
N ARG A 216 37.77 21.01 14.09
CA ARG A 216 38.79 20.44 15.00
C ARG A 216 39.95 19.74 14.29
N GLY A 217 39.85 19.49 12.98
CA GLY A 217 40.86 18.78 12.19
C GLY A 217 40.69 17.25 12.13
N ASP A 218 39.54 16.72 12.54
CA ASP A 218 39.21 15.29 12.42
C ASP A 218 38.35 15.01 11.18
N SER A 219 39.03 14.87 10.05
CA SER A 219 38.42 14.60 8.75
C SER A 219 37.62 13.30 8.72
N ALA A 220 38.01 12.28 9.48
CA ALA A 220 37.32 11.00 9.48
C ALA A 220 35.97 11.08 10.21
N SER A 221 35.94 11.71 11.38
CA SER A 221 34.69 11.97 12.09
C SER A 221 33.80 12.96 11.33
N ALA A 222 34.41 13.93 10.62
CA ALA A 222 33.70 14.84 9.72
C ALA A 222 32.94 14.09 8.62
N VAL A 223 33.66 13.28 7.84
CA VAL A 223 33.05 12.50 6.75
C VAL A 223 32.01 11.53 7.30
N ARG A 224 32.22 10.90 8.47
CA ARG A 224 31.18 10.06 9.10
C ARG A 224 29.90 10.85 9.34
N GLY A 225 30.01 12.03 9.97
CA GLY A 225 28.86 12.88 10.29
C GLY A 225 28.10 13.29 9.02
N TRP A 226 28.80 13.82 8.03
CA TRP A 226 28.20 14.24 6.77
C TRP A 226 27.62 13.07 5.97
N GLN A 227 28.30 11.92 5.89
CA GLN A 227 27.78 10.72 5.22
C GLN A 227 26.50 10.19 5.88
N ARG A 228 26.38 10.35 7.20
CA ARG A 228 25.17 9.97 7.93
C ARG A 228 24.03 10.96 7.69
N ALA A 229 24.33 12.25 7.69
CA ALA A 229 23.37 13.31 7.38
C ALA A 229 22.86 13.21 5.92
N LEU A 230 23.75 13.02 4.95
CA LEU A 230 23.40 12.88 3.53
C LEU A 230 22.54 11.64 3.25
N ARG A 231 22.71 10.54 4.01
CA ARG A 231 21.81 9.38 3.90
C ARG A 231 20.41 9.65 4.46
N LEU A 232 20.28 10.60 5.38
CA LEU A 232 19.00 11.03 5.93
C LEU A 232 18.33 12.08 5.03
N ASP A 233 19.13 12.94 4.38
CA ASP A 233 18.69 13.89 3.35
C ASP A 233 19.55 13.79 2.07
N PRO A 234 19.17 12.91 1.12
CA PRO A 234 19.95 12.68 -0.10
C PRO A 234 20.04 13.87 -1.06
N LEU A 235 19.23 14.90 -0.89
CA LEU A 235 19.17 16.07 -1.77
C LEU A 235 20.08 17.21 -1.32
N ASP A 236 20.77 17.07 -0.20
CA ASP A 236 21.70 18.08 0.31
C ASP A 236 23.01 18.10 -0.49
N ASP A 237 23.08 19.01 -1.47
CA ASP A 237 24.26 19.22 -2.30
C ASP A 237 25.42 19.85 -1.52
N GLU A 238 25.15 20.58 -0.44
CA GLU A 238 26.19 21.16 0.40
C GLU A 238 26.96 20.06 1.13
N LEU A 239 26.25 19.12 1.75
CA LEU A 239 26.85 17.95 2.39
C LEU A 239 27.63 17.09 1.38
N ARG A 240 27.09 16.93 0.17
CA ARG A 240 27.78 16.22 -0.91
C ARG A 240 29.11 16.91 -1.27
N ASN A 241 29.08 18.22 -1.49
CA ASN A 241 30.28 19.00 -1.78
C ASN A 241 31.31 18.96 -0.64
N ARG A 242 30.86 19.03 0.62
CA ARG A 242 31.73 18.90 1.81
C ARG A 242 32.42 17.55 1.87
N ILE A 243 31.71 16.46 1.58
CA ILE A 243 32.30 15.11 1.51
C ILE A 243 33.29 15.03 0.35
N ASP A 244 32.90 15.48 -0.85
CA ASP A 244 33.75 15.37 -2.04
C ASP A 244 35.04 16.18 -1.92
N ALA A 245 35.02 17.29 -1.17
CA ALA A 245 36.21 18.09 -0.86
C ALA A 245 37.23 17.34 0.02
N VAL A 246 36.80 16.37 0.83
CA VAL A 246 37.65 15.62 1.78
C VAL A 246 37.99 14.23 1.25
N ALA A 247 36.99 13.53 0.75
CA ALA A 247 37.06 12.15 0.31
C ALA A 247 36.17 11.97 -0.94
N PRO A 248 36.70 12.24 -2.15
CA PRO A 248 35.94 12.19 -3.40
C PRO A 248 35.18 10.87 -3.56
N VAL A 249 33.86 10.93 -3.69
CA VAL A 249 33.02 9.74 -3.77
C VAL A 249 32.69 9.41 -5.21
N LEU A 250 33.34 8.38 -5.74
CA LEU A 250 33.00 7.84 -7.06
C LEU A 250 31.57 7.29 -7.07
N VAL A 251 30.83 7.47 -8.17
CA VAL A 251 29.44 6.97 -8.32
C VAL A 251 29.32 5.45 -8.09
N ARG A 252 30.39 4.69 -8.39
CA ARG A 252 30.46 3.24 -8.16
C ARG A 252 30.91 2.86 -6.74
N SER A 253 31.19 3.84 -5.89
CA SER A 253 31.58 3.62 -4.50
C SER A 253 30.36 3.23 -3.67
N PRO A 254 30.47 2.28 -2.72
CA PRO A 254 29.40 2.00 -1.77
C PRO A 254 29.07 3.21 -0.86
N ALA A 255 29.96 4.19 -0.81
CA ALA A 255 29.74 5.45 -0.10
C ALA A 255 28.84 6.43 -0.87
N TYR A 256 28.59 6.20 -2.16
CA TYR A 256 27.81 7.11 -2.99
C TYR A 256 26.34 7.13 -2.59
N VAL A 257 25.83 8.33 -2.30
CA VAL A 257 24.43 8.57 -1.98
C VAL A 257 23.77 9.25 -3.19
N PRO A 258 22.94 8.52 -3.96
CA PRO A 258 22.26 9.11 -5.11
C PRO A 258 21.25 10.17 -4.65
N PRO A 259 21.10 11.29 -5.38
CA PRO A 259 20.17 12.38 -5.03
C PRO A 259 18.73 12.01 -5.42
N VAL A 260 18.24 10.87 -4.94
CA VAL A 260 16.87 10.40 -5.20
C VAL A 260 16.16 10.15 -3.87
N PRO A 261 15.14 10.95 -3.53
CA PRO A 261 14.40 10.75 -2.30
C PRO A 261 13.52 9.49 -2.39
N VAL A 262 13.81 8.50 -1.53
CA VAL A 262 13.05 7.23 -1.41
C VAL A 262 11.55 7.46 -1.31
N ASN A 263 11.14 8.49 -0.57
CA ASN A 263 9.73 8.79 -0.35
C ASN A 263 9.03 9.23 -1.65
N VAL A 264 9.71 9.90 -2.58
CA VAL A 264 9.11 10.30 -3.86
C VAL A 264 8.90 9.06 -4.74
N LEU A 265 9.86 8.14 -4.79
CA LEU A 265 9.70 6.87 -5.50
C LEU A 265 8.55 6.03 -4.90
N ALA A 266 8.48 5.96 -3.57
CA ALA A 266 7.42 5.25 -2.87
C ALA A 266 6.03 5.88 -3.11
N LEU A 267 5.93 7.22 -3.13
CA LEU A 267 4.69 7.92 -3.46
C LEU A 267 4.28 7.73 -4.91
N LEU A 268 5.22 7.79 -5.84
CA LEU A 268 4.98 7.49 -7.26
C LEU A 268 4.45 6.07 -7.43
N ALA A 269 5.09 5.10 -6.77
CA ALA A 269 4.65 3.71 -6.77
C ALA A 269 3.21 3.56 -6.29
N LEU A 270 2.89 4.17 -5.15
CA LEU A 270 1.56 4.16 -4.56
C LEU A 270 0.52 4.83 -5.45
N ALA A 271 0.83 6.00 -6.01
CA ALA A 271 -0.07 6.76 -6.89
C ALA A 271 -0.38 5.97 -8.18
N CYS A 272 0.64 5.42 -8.82
CA CYS A 272 0.49 4.57 -10.01
C CYS A 272 -0.32 3.31 -9.71
N TRP A 273 -0.07 2.66 -8.57
CA TRP A 273 -0.79 1.45 -8.16
C TRP A 273 -2.27 1.71 -7.87
N VAL A 274 -2.56 2.71 -7.04
CA VAL A 274 -3.93 3.11 -6.70
C VAL A 274 -4.67 3.62 -7.93
N GLY A 275 -4.02 4.42 -8.77
CA GLY A 275 -4.57 4.92 -10.03
C GLY A 275 -4.94 3.79 -11.00
N ALA A 276 -4.06 2.81 -11.17
CA ALA A 276 -4.33 1.65 -12.04
C ALA A 276 -5.56 0.85 -11.57
N TRP A 277 -5.65 0.58 -10.27
CA TRP A 277 -6.81 -0.13 -9.71
C TRP A 277 -8.08 0.72 -9.71
N GLY A 278 -7.96 2.03 -9.53
CA GLY A 278 -9.04 3.00 -9.71
C GLY A 278 -9.63 2.96 -11.13
N LEU A 279 -8.78 3.01 -12.15
CA LEU A 279 -9.17 2.85 -13.56
C LEU A 279 -9.85 1.48 -13.80
N MET A 280 -9.36 0.43 -13.14
CA MET A 280 -9.99 -0.90 -13.19
C MET A 280 -11.31 -1.01 -12.44
N ALA A 281 -11.63 -0.07 -11.54
CA ALA A 281 -12.93 0.00 -10.87
C ALA A 281 -13.99 0.74 -11.71
N ILE A 282 -13.61 1.56 -12.70
CA ILE A 282 -14.54 2.34 -13.54
C ILE A 282 -15.48 1.42 -14.36
N PRO A 283 -16.83 1.64 -14.33
CA PRO A 283 -17.83 0.95 -15.15
C PRO A 283 -17.42 0.84 -16.62
N SER A 284 -17.64 -0.32 -17.26
CA SER A 284 -17.27 -0.50 -18.68
C SER A 284 -17.91 0.52 -19.61
N ARG A 285 -19.09 1.04 -19.26
CA ARG A 285 -19.78 2.12 -19.97
C ARG A 285 -19.03 3.46 -20.01
N TYR A 286 -18.13 3.71 -19.06
CA TYR A 286 -17.32 4.94 -18.99
C TYR A 286 -15.84 4.69 -19.33
N ARG A 287 -15.47 3.47 -19.75
CA ARG A 287 -14.08 3.16 -20.09
C ARG A 287 -13.81 3.46 -21.55
N VAL A 288 -12.77 4.24 -21.81
CA VAL A 288 -12.20 4.43 -23.15
C VAL A 288 -11.44 3.17 -23.60
N ARG A 289 -11.26 3.01 -24.92
CA ARG A 289 -10.59 1.84 -25.56
C ARG A 289 -9.24 1.49 -24.91
N HIS A 290 -8.47 2.51 -24.52
CA HIS A 290 -7.11 2.35 -23.97
C HIS A 290 -7.02 2.22 -22.45
N THR A 291 -8.14 2.22 -21.71
CA THR A 291 -8.12 2.20 -20.22
C THR A 291 -7.30 1.05 -19.64
N ARG A 292 -7.36 -0.13 -20.28
CA ARG A 292 -6.60 -1.32 -19.85
C ARG A 292 -5.10 -1.18 -20.09
N ALA A 293 -4.72 -0.61 -21.23
CA ALA A 293 -3.32 -0.36 -21.56
C ALA A 293 -2.72 0.69 -20.61
N ILE A 294 -3.45 1.78 -20.34
CA ILE A 294 -3.03 2.84 -19.42
C ILE A 294 -2.85 2.28 -18.00
N ALA A 295 -3.82 1.50 -17.50
CA ALA A 295 -3.69 0.88 -16.19
C ALA A 295 -2.54 -0.12 -16.12
N GLY A 296 -2.32 -0.92 -17.16
CA GLY A 296 -1.16 -1.83 -17.24
C GLY A 296 0.17 -1.07 -17.22
N GLY A 297 0.29 0.00 -18.01
CA GLY A 297 1.47 0.87 -17.99
C GLY A 297 1.70 1.53 -16.63
N ALA A 298 0.66 2.03 -15.99
CA ALA A 298 0.73 2.57 -14.63
C ALA A 298 1.17 1.51 -13.62
N MET A 299 0.69 0.27 -13.70
CA MET A 299 1.17 -0.82 -12.82
C MET A 299 2.65 -1.10 -13.02
N SER A 300 3.13 -1.17 -14.27
CA SER A 300 4.55 -1.40 -14.56
C SER A 300 5.43 -0.28 -14.00
N VAL A 301 5.05 0.99 -14.22
CA VAL A 301 5.75 2.14 -13.64
C VAL A 301 5.72 2.09 -12.11
N GLY A 302 4.57 1.73 -11.52
CA GLY A 302 4.43 1.60 -10.08
C GLY A 302 5.33 0.53 -9.47
N VAL A 303 5.47 -0.63 -10.14
CA VAL A 303 6.37 -1.71 -9.73
C VAL A 303 7.83 -1.30 -9.83
N VAL A 304 8.24 -0.69 -10.94
CA VAL A 304 9.62 -0.19 -11.12
C VAL A 304 9.95 0.86 -10.06
N ALA A 305 9.05 1.80 -9.81
CA ALA A 305 9.22 2.82 -8.77
C ALA A 305 9.30 2.19 -7.36
N LEU A 306 8.51 1.16 -7.08
CA LEU A 306 8.56 0.44 -5.80
C LEU A 306 9.89 -0.27 -5.62
N LEU A 307 10.35 -1.02 -6.64
CA LEU A 307 11.65 -1.70 -6.60
C LEU A 307 12.79 -0.69 -6.42
N GLY A 308 12.75 0.43 -7.15
CA GLY A 308 13.72 1.51 -6.99
C GLY A 308 13.67 2.13 -5.58
N ALA A 309 12.49 2.28 -4.99
CA ALA A 309 12.35 2.78 -3.63
C ALA A 309 12.94 1.81 -2.59
N LEU A 310 12.76 0.49 -2.78
CA LEU A 310 13.29 -0.53 -1.88
C LEU A 310 14.82 -0.63 -1.98
N GLU A 311 15.34 -0.70 -3.19
CA GLU A 311 16.79 -0.67 -3.46
C GLU A 311 17.43 0.58 -2.86
N MET A 312 16.81 1.75 -3.06
CA MET A 312 17.34 2.99 -2.51
C MET A 312 17.21 3.05 -0.98
N ALA A 313 16.13 2.52 -0.41
CA ALA A 313 15.98 2.44 1.04
C ALA A 313 17.12 1.61 1.65
N ASP A 314 17.45 0.46 1.04
CA ASP A 314 18.54 -0.42 1.46
C ASP A 314 19.91 0.28 1.35
N ARG A 315 20.19 0.93 0.22
CA ARG A 315 21.46 1.68 0.01
C ARG A 315 21.67 2.85 0.98
N LEU A 316 20.60 3.48 1.45
CA LEU A 316 20.66 4.57 2.41
C LEU A 316 20.83 4.06 3.85
N GLU A 317 20.71 2.76 4.09
CA GLU A 317 21.08 2.21 5.39
C GLU A 317 22.61 2.15 5.52
N PRO A 318 23.17 2.65 6.63
CA PRO A 318 24.62 2.74 6.83
C PRO A 318 25.25 1.39 7.20
N HIS A 319 24.48 0.29 7.18
CA HIS A 319 24.93 -1.01 7.67
C HIS A 319 26.22 -1.40 6.95
N SER A 320 27.16 -1.94 7.73
CA SER A 320 28.49 -2.36 7.26
C SER A 320 29.31 -1.29 6.52
N LEU A 321 28.99 0.00 6.63
CA LEU A 321 29.86 1.06 6.11
C LEU A 321 30.78 1.60 7.19
N ALA A 322 32.02 1.90 6.82
CA ALA A 322 32.96 2.58 7.70
C ALA A 322 33.84 3.58 6.96
N VAL A 323 34.22 4.64 7.67
CA VAL A 323 35.19 5.65 7.27
C VAL A 323 36.58 5.26 7.75
N LEU A 324 37.62 5.48 6.94
CA LEU A 324 39.00 5.32 7.38
C LEU A 324 39.47 6.50 8.23
N ARG A 325 40.01 6.21 9.41
CA ARG A 325 40.52 7.21 10.37
C ARG A 325 41.82 7.87 9.96
N SER A 326 42.61 7.21 9.12
CA SER A 326 43.92 7.69 8.69
C SER A 326 44.28 7.10 7.32
N SER A 327 45.04 7.87 6.53
CA SER A 327 45.59 7.38 5.27
C SER A 327 46.54 6.21 5.53
N ARG A 328 46.37 5.11 4.79
CA ARG A 328 47.13 3.88 5.00
C ARG A 328 47.09 2.94 3.80
N SER A 329 48.00 1.97 3.79
CA SER A 329 47.95 0.85 2.85
C SER A 329 46.92 -0.19 3.26
N LEU A 330 46.31 -0.80 2.24
CA LEU A 330 45.45 -1.98 2.31
C LEU A 330 46.30 -3.22 2.07
N PHE A 331 46.16 -4.23 2.94
CA PHE A 331 46.99 -5.43 2.89
C PHE A 331 46.25 -6.62 2.25
N VAL A 332 47.01 -7.56 1.66
CA VAL A 332 46.46 -8.80 1.06
C VAL A 332 45.74 -9.66 2.09
N GLY A 333 46.28 -9.72 3.31
CA GLY A 333 45.81 -10.58 4.39
C GLY A 333 46.07 -9.97 5.77
N PRO A 334 45.46 -10.52 6.83
CA PRO A 334 45.68 -10.07 8.21
C PRO A 334 47.17 -10.18 8.58
N GLY A 335 47.77 -9.09 9.06
CA GLY A 335 49.18 -9.08 9.48
C GLY A 335 50.20 -9.17 8.34
N SER A 336 49.76 -9.19 7.07
CA SER A 336 50.66 -9.18 5.92
C SER A 336 51.39 -7.84 5.79
N GLY A 337 52.66 -7.88 5.38
CA GLY A 337 53.42 -6.68 4.98
C GLY A 337 53.20 -6.27 3.52
N VAL A 338 52.47 -7.08 2.74
CA VAL A 338 52.26 -6.83 1.30
C VAL A 338 51.06 -5.91 1.11
N ALA A 339 51.33 -4.68 0.67
CA ALA A 339 50.32 -3.69 0.31
C ALA A 339 49.82 -3.91 -1.13
N ILE A 340 48.50 -3.85 -1.31
CA ILE A 340 47.82 -4.00 -2.62
C ILE A 340 47.23 -2.70 -3.15
N ALA A 341 46.92 -1.77 -2.25
CA ALA A 341 46.40 -0.45 -2.59
C ALA A 341 46.67 0.51 -1.44
N ASN A 342 46.56 1.81 -1.71
CA ASN A 342 46.52 2.84 -0.68
C ASN A 342 45.11 3.39 -0.56
N ALA A 343 44.77 3.81 0.65
CA ALA A 343 43.51 4.43 1.00
C ALA A 343 43.78 5.72 1.79
N THR A 344 42.94 6.72 1.56
CA THR A 344 43.07 8.05 2.14
C THR A 344 42.18 8.19 3.38
N ILE A 345 42.56 9.06 4.32
CA ILE A 345 41.70 9.48 5.43
C ILE A 345 40.34 9.96 4.90
N GLY A 346 39.25 9.59 5.57
CA GLY A 346 37.90 9.96 5.16
C GLY A 346 37.30 9.07 4.06
N GLU A 347 38.08 8.21 3.39
CA GLU A 347 37.49 7.26 2.44
C GLU A 347 36.53 6.30 3.14
N THR A 348 35.36 6.10 2.53
CA THR A 348 34.29 5.26 3.08
C THR A 348 34.18 3.97 2.26
N GLY A 349 34.06 2.83 2.93
CA GLY A 349 33.95 1.51 2.30
C GLY A 349 33.06 0.54 3.05
N LEU A 350 32.76 -0.58 2.40
CA LEU A 350 32.03 -1.71 2.98
C LEU A 350 32.97 -2.56 3.82
N LEU A 351 32.62 -2.76 5.09
CA LEU A 351 33.21 -3.72 5.99
C LEU A 351 32.77 -5.13 5.60
N GLY A 352 33.74 -6.02 5.50
CA GLY A 352 33.55 -7.45 5.27
C GLY A 352 33.95 -8.27 6.48
N VAL A 353 34.62 -9.39 6.22
CA VAL A 353 35.04 -10.35 7.25
C VAL A 353 36.01 -9.70 8.23
N ARG A 354 35.83 -10.03 9.51
CA ARG A 354 36.73 -9.65 10.60
C ARG A 354 37.50 -10.89 11.08
N GLU A 355 38.82 -10.75 11.19
CA GLU A 355 39.72 -11.78 11.70
C GLU A 355 40.63 -11.16 12.77
N GLY A 356 40.34 -11.47 14.04
CA GLY A 356 41.04 -10.90 15.19
C GLY A 356 41.00 -9.37 15.19
N GLY A 357 42.19 -8.75 15.17
CA GLY A 357 42.38 -7.30 15.14
C GLY A 357 42.26 -6.66 13.76
N TRP A 358 41.91 -7.42 12.72
CA TRP A 358 41.86 -6.99 11.33
C TRP A 358 40.45 -7.10 10.75
N VAL A 359 40.12 -6.20 9.83
CA VAL A 359 38.88 -6.21 9.07
C VAL A 359 39.18 -5.97 7.61
N ARG A 360 38.48 -6.70 6.73
CA ARG A 360 38.55 -6.46 5.30
C ARG A 360 37.60 -5.32 4.94
N ILE A 361 38.10 -4.31 4.23
CA ILE A 361 37.31 -3.18 3.74
C ILE A 361 37.35 -3.15 2.21
N ALA A 362 36.18 -2.96 1.59
CA ALA A 362 36.02 -2.76 0.16
C ALA A 362 35.69 -1.28 -0.11
N LEU A 363 36.63 -0.60 -0.75
CA LEU A 363 36.55 0.81 -1.14
C LEU A 363 36.07 0.93 -2.60
N GLY A 364 35.86 2.17 -3.06
CA GLY A 364 35.54 2.45 -4.45
C GLY A 364 36.64 2.01 -5.44
N ALA A 365 36.24 1.79 -6.69
CA ALA A 365 37.11 1.41 -7.81
C ALA A 365 37.76 0.01 -7.70
N GLY A 366 37.11 -0.94 -7.05
CA GLY A 366 37.60 -2.33 -6.95
C GLY A 366 38.77 -2.52 -5.97
N ARG A 367 39.16 -1.47 -5.24
CA ARG A 367 40.17 -1.56 -4.18
C ARG A 367 39.55 -2.22 -2.95
N ALA A 368 40.07 -3.38 -2.55
CA ALA A 368 39.66 -4.04 -1.32
C ALA A 368 40.87 -4.69 -0.64
N GLY A 369 40.95 -4.62 0.68
CA GLY A 369 42.03 -5.23 1.44
C GLY A 369 41.83 -5.17 2.95
N TRP A 370 42.80 -5.68 3.70
CA TRP A 370 42.75 -5.78 5.15
C TRP A 370 43.35 -4.55 5.82
N VAL A 371 42.70 -4.10 6.88
CA VAL A 371 43.14 -3.01 7.76
C VAL A 371 42.87 -3.35 9.23
N PRO A 372 43.69 -2.87 10.17
CA PRO A 372 43.38 -2.92 11.59
C PRO A 372 42.01 -2.31 11.90
N VAL A 373 41.27 -2.99 12.78
CA VAL A 373 39.94 -2.56 13.25
C VAL A 373 39.98 -1.15 13.87
N ALA A 374 41.08 -0.80 14.54
CA ALA A 374 41.26 0.52 15.15
C ALA A 374 41.26 1.67 14.13
N SER A 375 41.48 1.39 12.84
CA SER A 375 41.58 2.43 11.80
C SER A 375 40.31 2.60 10.99
N VAL A 376 39.26 1.85 11.29
CA VAL A 376 37.94 2.06 10.73
C VAL A 376 37.03 2.71 11.76
N LEU A 377 36.11 3.53 11.27
CA LEU A 377 35.08 4.21 12.03
C LEU A 377 33.72 3.87 11.42
N PRO A 378 32.94 2.95 12.02
CA PRO A 378 31.63 2.57 11.48
C PRO A 378 30.65 3.75 11.41
N LEU A 379 29.82 3.80 10.37
CA LEU A 379 28.81 4.84 10.18
C LEU A 379 27.56 4.62 11.05
N ASP A 380 27.32 3.38 11.47
CA ASP A 380 26.17 2.94 12.26
C ASP A 380 26.44 2.98 13.78
N ALA A 381 27.70 3.04 14.19
CA ALA A 381 28.06 3.18 15.60
C ALA A 381 27.51 4.49 16.16
N PRO A 382 26.83 4.47 17.33
CA PRO A 382 26.45 5.71 18.01
C PRO A 382 27.72 6.53 18.26
N PRO A 383 27.66 7.87 18.10
CA PRO A 383 28.77 8.72 18.47
C PRO A 383 29.01 8.49 19.97
N GLY A 384 30.18 7.97 20.33
CA GLY A 384 30.50 7.65 21.72
C GLY A 384 30.49 8.91 22.57
N ASP A 385 29.97 8.81 23.80
CA ASP A 385 30.44 9.69 24.86
C ASP A 385 31.89 9.27 25.17
N PRO A 386 32.82 10.23 25.31
CA PRO A 386 34.24 9.95 25.56
C PRO A 386 34.49 9.15 26.84
#